data_AF-A0A0F9B8E4-F1
#
_entry.id   AF-A0A0F9B8E4-F1
#
_cell.length_a   1.000
_cell.length_b   1.000
_cell.length_c   1.000
_cell.angle_alpha   90.00
_cell.angle_beta   90.00
_cell.angle_gamma   90.00
#
_symmetry.space_group_name_H-M   'P 1'
#
loop_
_entity.id
_entity.type
_entity.pdbx_description
1 polymer ?
#
loop_
_entity_poly.entity_id
_entity_poly.type
_entity_poly.pdbx_seq_one_letter_code
_entity_poly.pdbx_strand_id
1 'polypeptide(L)'
;MIVTAGATNRSVYFYITGDASHASPGDPITGLLFSDIETGGSASYARQGAARVDLTLITLASASAAHADGGFILVDDTNMPGVYRCDYPDAAFATGVDQITCDLLVAAAKNAHVAPVIVDITDVNLRDAVRAGLTALPNAAADAAGGLQYRMLVVLILMLF
;
A
#
# COMPACT_ATOMS: atom_id res chain seq x y z
N MET A 1 3.48 3.49 2.78
CA MET A 1 2.59 2.50 3.46
C MET A 1 3.30 1.16 3.49
N ILE A 2 2.92 0.21 4.35
CA ILE A 2 3.46 -1.16 4.35
C ILE A 2 2.34 -2.17 4.08
N VAL A 3 2.59 -3.15 3.21
CA VAL A 3 1.62 -4.18 2.80
C VAL A 3 2.30 -5.53 2.67
N THR A 4 1.55 -6.59 2.94
CA THR A 4 2.04 -7.95 2.76
C THR A 4 2.15 -8.30 1.28
N ALA A 5 3.17 -9.06 0.91
CA ALA A 5 3.41 -9.53 -0.44
C ALA A 5 2.22 -10.34 -0.96
N GLY A 6 1.81 -10.08 -2.20
CA GLY A 6 0.64 -10.70 -2.82
C GLY A 6 -0.71 -10.17 -2.32
N ALA A 7 -0.73 -9.06 -1.60
CA ALA A 7 -1.98 -8.46 -1.16
C ALA A 7 -2.83 -7.97 -2.34
N THR A 8 -4.13 -8.20 -2.26
CA THR A 8 -5.10 -7.77 -3.28
C THR A 8 -5.93 -6.57 -2.83
N ASN A 9 -6.61 -5.92 -3.77
CA ASN A 9 -7.57 -4.85 -3.57
C ASN A 9 -7.01 -3.69 -2.73
N ARG A 10 -5.87 -3.13 -3.15
CA ARG A 10 -5.18 -2.06 -2.41
C ARG A 10 -5.36 -0.70 -3.04
N SER A 11 -5.77 0.23 -2.18
CA SER A 11 -5.89 1.64 -2.50
C SER A 11 -4.71 2.42 -1.91
N VAL A 12 -4.20 3.37 -2.67
CA VAL A 12 -3.16 4.32 -2.24
C VAL A 12 -3.80 5.70 -2.21
N TYR A 13 -3.48 6.46 -1.16
CA TYR A 13 -3.99 7.82 -1.00
C TYR A 13 -2.90 8.83 -1.33
N PHE A 14 -3.27 9.82 -2.13
CA PHE A 14 -2.40 10.91 -2.55
C PHE A 14 -2.95 12.23 -2.05
N TYR A 15 -2.05 13.11 -1.64
CA TYR A 15 -2.37 14.51 -1.38
C TYR A 15 -1.89 15.34 -2.57
N ILE A 16 -2.84 15.94 -3.28
CA ILE A 16 -2.58 16.74 -4.48
C ILE A 16 -2.73 18.22 -4.15
N THR A 17 -1.70 19.00 -4.48
CA THR A 17 -1.60 20.43 -4.17
C THR A 17 -1.34 21.25 -5.41
N GLY A 18 -1.64 22.55 -5.36
CA GLY A 18 -1.28 23.49 -6.40
C GLY A 18 0.24 23.56 -6.55
N ASP A 19 0.72 23.52 -7.79
CA ASP A 19 2.13 23.72 -8.09
C ASP A 19 2.51 25.22 -8.07
N ALA A 20 3.74 25.54 -8.46
CA ALA A 20 4.23 26.92 -8.48
C ALA A 20 3.48 27.85 -9.46
N SER A 21 2.74 27.29 -10.42
CA SER A 21 1.92 28.03 -11.41
C SER A 21 0.46 28.15 -10.97
N HIS A 22 0.06 27.54 -9.86
CA HIS A 22 -1.28 27.68 -9.30
C HIS A 22 -1.50 29.09 -8.73
N ALA A 23 -2.75 29.56 -8.70
CA ALA A 23 -3.09 30.88 -8.15
C ALA A 23 -2.73 31.00 -6.66
N SER A 24 -2.82 29.88 -5.95
CA SER A 24 -2.37 29.71 -4.57
C SER A 24 -1.49 28.45 -4.46
N PRO A 25 -0.18 28.55 -4.70
CA PRO A 25 0.71 27.39 -4.63
C PRO A 25 0.67 26.71 -3.26
N GLY A 26 0.59 25.38 -3.24
CA GLY A 26 0.50 24.59 -2.00
C GLY A 26 -0.91 24.38 -1.45
N ASP A 27 -1.92 25.11 -1.93
CA ASP A 27 -3.32 24.86 -1.56
C ASP A 27 -3.77 23.49 -2.10
N PRO A 28 -4.64 22.76 -1.38
CA PRO A 28 -5.18 21.50 -1.86
C PRO A 28 -5.99 21.70 -3.14
N ILE A 29 -5.78 20.84 -4.14
CA ILE A 29 -6.55 20.88 -5.39
C ILE A 29 -7.71 19.91 -5.29
N THR A 30 -8.94 20.42 -5.46
CA THR A 30 -10.14 19.60 -5.46
C THR A 30 -10.79 19.53 -6.84
N GLY A 31 -11.76 18.62 -7.00
CA GLY A 31 -12.51 18.47 -8.24
C GLY A 31 -11.76 17.88 -9.44
N LEU A 32 -10.55 17.31 -9.24
CA LEU A 32 -9.86 16.60 -10.32
C LEU A 32 -10.63 15.34 -10.69
N LEU A 33 -10.83 15.15 -11.98
CA LEU A 33 -11.43 13.95 -12.55
C LEU A 33 -10.31 13.02 -13.05
N PHE A 34 -10.64 11.74 -13.23
CA PHE A 34 -9.69 10.77 -13.80
C PHE A 34 -9.14 11.22 -15.16
N SER A 35 -9.96 11.89 -15.98
CA SER A 35 -9.57 12.42 -17.28
C SER A 35 -8.48 13.50 -17.20
N ASP A 36 -8.39 14.22 -16.08
CA ASP A 36 -7.36 15.25 -15.84
C ASP A 36 -5.99 14.63 -15.53
N ILE A 37 -5.99 13.34 -15.16
CA ILE A 37 -4.79 12.52 -14.97
C ILE A 37 -4.47 11.78 -16.27
N GLU A 38 -5.47 11.24 -16.98
CA GLU A 38 -5.22 10.48 -18.22
C GLU A 38 -4.83 11.36 -19.41
N THR A 39 -5.38 12.58 -19.50
CA THR A 39 -5.16 13.46 -20.66
C THR A 39 -4.01 14.42 -20.39
N GLY A 40 -2.80 14.06 -20.80
CA GLY A 40 -1.60 14.90 -20.61
C GLY A 40 -0.93 14.72 -19.24
N GLY A 41 -1.40 13.75 -18.46
CA GLY A 41 -0.74 13.22 -17.27
C GLY A 41 -0.58 11.69 -17.38
N SER A 42 -0.53 10.98 -16.24
CA SER A 42 -0.67 9.52 -16.21
C SER A 42 -0.88 8.96 -14.80
N ALA A 43 -1.41 7.75 -14.67
CA ALA A 43 -1.31 6.96 -13.45
C ALA A 43 -0.43 5.74 -13.68
N SER A 44 0.48 5.45 -12.75
CA SER A 44 1.42 4.35 -12.94
C SER A 44 2.00 3.82 -11.65
N TYR A 45 2.59 2.63 -11.75
CA TYR A 45 3.45 2.09 -10.71
C TYR A 45 4.75 1.54 -11.30
N ALA A 46 5.80 1.53 -10.51
CA ALA A 46 7.04 0.82 -10.81
C ALA A 46 7.37 -0.10 -9.64
N ARG A 47 7.54 -1.39 -9.95
CA ARG A 47 8.11 -2.34 -8.98
C ARG A 47 9.62 -2.12 -8.94
N GLN A 48 10.25 -2.31 -7.78
CA GLN A 48 11.69 -2.11 -7.61
C GLN A 48 12.49 -2.87 -8.69
N GLY A 49 13.34 -2.14 -9.43
CA GLY A 49 14.15 -2.71 -10.50
C GLY A 49 13.41 -3.02 -11.81
N ALA A 50 12.11 -2.75 -11.90
CA ALA A 50 11.30 -2.94 -13.10
C ALA A 50 10.97 -1.61 -13.79
N ALA A 51 10.56 -1.69 -15.06
CA ALA A 51 10.04 -0.55 -15.80
C ALA A 51 8.67 -0.10 -15.23
N ARG A 52 8.34 1.17 -15.48
CA ARG A 52 7.02 1.74 -15.22
C ARG A 52 5.94 0.93 -15.95
N VAL A 53 4.86 0.63 -15.22
CA VAL A 53 3.63 0.07 -15.75
C VAL A 53 2.53 1.13 -15.64
N ASP A 54 1.93 1.45 -16.78
CA ASP A 54 0.78 2.35 -16.88
C ASP A 54 -0.48 1.65 -16.38
N LEU A 55 -1.41 2.41 -15.79
CA LEU A 55 -2.73 1.92 -15.46
C LEU A 55 -3.80 2.91 -15.95
N THR A 56 -4.82 2.38 -16.62
CA THR A 56 -5.99 3.15 -17.05
C THR A 56 -6.84 3.48 -15.83
N LEU A 57 -7.28 4.74 -15.72
CA LEU A 57 -8.11 5.18 -14.62
C LEU A 57 -9.59 5.11 -14.98
N ILE A 58 -10.39 4.86 -13.95
CA ILE A 58 -11.85 4.91 -14.03
C ILE A 58 -12.37 5.72 -12.84
N THR A 59 -13.59 6.26 -12.98
CA THR A 59 -14.23 6.91 -11.84
C THR A 59 -14.78 5.87 -10.87
N LEU A 60 -14.56 6.08 -9.57
CA LEU A 60 -15.28 5.34 -8.52
C LEU A 60 -16.63 5.99 -8.26
N ALA A 61 -17.62 5.19 -7.85
CA ALA A 61 -18.94 5.72 -7.50
C ALA A 61 -18.94 6.54 -6.19
N SER A 62 -18.02 6.24 -5.27
CA SER A 62 -17.81 6.97 -4.02
C SER A 62 -16.46 6.61 -3.41
N ALA A 63 -15.96 7.43 -2.48
CA ALA A 63 -14.70 7.18 -1.77
C ALA A 63 -14.71 5.87 -0.96
N SER A 64 -15.89 5.36 -0.57
CA SER A 64 -16.08 4.09 0.14
C SER A 64 -16.49 2.93 -0.77
N ALA A 65 -16.53 3.13 -2.08
CA ALA A 65 -16.87 2.05 -3.02
C ALA A 65 -15.84 0.90 -2.91
N ALA A 66 -16.29 -0.30 -3.27
CA ALA A 66 -15.40 -1.45 -3.41
C ALA A 66 -14.23 -1.10 -4.35
N HIS A 67 -13.09 -1.73 -4.10
CA HIS A 67 -11.92 -1.55 -4.96
C HIS A 67 -12.23 -1.97 -6.39
N ALA A 68 -11.76 -1.16 -7.33
CA ALA A 68 -11.76 -1.48 -8.74
C ALA A 68 -10.44 -1.01 -9.35
N ASP A 69 -9.75 -1.86 -10.10
CA ASP A 69 -8.48 -1.51 -10.74
C ASP A 69 -8.60 -0.19 -11.53
N GLY A 70 -7.75 0.79 -11.21
CA GLY A 70 -7.78 2.12 -11.82
C GLY A 70 -8.78 3.09 -11.20
N GLY A 71 -9.54 2.67 -10.19
CA GLY A 71 -10.52 3.52 -9.51
C GLY A 71 -9.89 4.78 -8.91
N PHE A 72 -10.37 5.96 -9.32
CA PHE A 72 -9.88 7.25 -8.84
C PHE A 72 -11.03 8.16 -8.39
N ILE A 73 -10.88 8.77 -7.23
CA ILE A 73 -11.85 9.73 -6.69
C ILE A 73 -11.25 10.60 -5.57
N LEU A 74 -11.78 11.81 -5.42
CA LEU A 74 -11.57 12.67 -4.25
C LEU A 74 -12.26 12.06 -3.01
N VAL A 75 -11.57 12.01 -1.87
CA VAL A 75 -12.11 11.39 -0.65
C VAL A 75 -13.20 12.25 -0.01
N ASP A 76 -12.89 13.51 0.29
CA ASP A 76 -13.83 14.48 0.87
C ASP A 76 -13.38 15.89 0.46
N ASP A 77 -14.26 16.64 -0.20
CA ASP A 77 -13.95 17.99 -0.70
C ASP A 77 -13.91 19.06 0.41
N THR A 78 -14.60 18.83 1.53
CA THR A 78 -14.81 19.83 2.58
C THR A 78 -13.85 19.64 3.76
N ASN A 79 -13.76 18.41 4.28
CA ASN A 79 -13.04 18.09 5.50
C ASN A 79 -11.64 17.52 5.23
N MET A 80 -11.39 17.00 4.02
CA MET A 80 -10.08 16.48 3.59
C MET A 80 -9.72 16.91 2.16
N PRO A 81 -9.78 18.22 1.85
CA PRO A 81 -9.54 18.70 0.49
C PRO A 81 -8.17 18.25 -0.02
N GLY A 82 -8.10 17.87 -1.28
CA GLY A 82 -6.86 17.45 -1.94
C GLY A 82 -6.46 16.00 -1.69
N VAL A 83 -7.17 15.24 -0.83
CA VAL A 83 -6.90 13.81 -0.62
C VAL A 83 -7.66 12.97 -1.63
N TYR A 84 -6.94 12.29 -2.52
CA TYR A 84 -7.50 11.39 -3.52
C TYR A 84 -7.16 9.94 -3.20
N ARG A 85 -8.10 9.06 -3.50
CA ARG A 85 -7.92 7.60 -3.49
C ARG A 85 -7.65 7.14 -4.91
N CYS A 86 -6.63 6.30 -5.08
CA CYS A 86 -6.36 5.57 -6.32
C CYS A 86 -6.24 4.07 -6.02
N ASP A 87 -7.00 3.27 -6.73
CA ASP A 87 -7.03 1.82 -6.62
C ASP A 87 -6.03 1.20 -7.61
N TYR A 88 -4.99 0.56 -7.08
CA TYR A 88 -3.93 -0.05 -7.88
C TYR A 88 -4.24 -1.53 -8.14
N PRO A 89 -3.85 -2.05 -9.33
CA PRO A 89 -4.06 -3.46 -9.66
C PRO A 89 -3.24 -4.39 -8.77
N ASP A 90 -3.75 -5.59 -8.52
CA ASP A 90 -3.10 -6.60 -7.67
C ASP A 90 -1.68 -6.95 -8.13
N ALA A 91 -1.43 -6.87 -9.45
CA ALA A 91 -0.11 -7.09 -10.04
C ALA A 91 0.96 -6.11 -9.52
N ALA A 92 0.56 -4.92 -9.05
CA ALA A 92 1.46 -3.97 -8.41
C ALA A 92 2.04 -4.57 -7.11
N PHE A 93 1.24 -5.30 -6.32
CA PHE A 93 1.60 -5.80 -4.99
C PHE A 93 2.01 -7.28 -4.96
N ALA A 94 2.24 -7.91 -6.13
CA ALA A 94 2.74 -9.28 -6.23
C ALA A 94 4.06 -9.48 -5.45
N THR A 95 4.40 -10.72 -5.11
CA THR A 95 5.63 -11.06 -4.38
C THR A 95 6.91 -10.82 -5.19
N GLY A 96 8.06 -10.81 -4.53
CA GLY A 96 9.38 -10.81 -5.20
C GLY A 96 10.07 -9.45 -5.37
N VAL A 97 9.55 -8.39 -4.75
CA VAL A 97 10.24 -7.08 -4.61
C VAL A 97 9.99 -6.54 -3.21
N ASP A 98 10.88 -5.68 -2.70
CA ASP A 98 10.74 -5.08 -1.37
C ASP A 98 9.90 -3.80 -1.40
N GLN A 99 9.78 -3.18 -2.57
CA GLN A 99 9.15 -1.87 -2.69
C GLN A 99 8.49 -1.67 -4.05
N ILE A 100 7.43 -0.87 -4.04
CA ILE A 100 6.84 -0.29 -5.24
C ILE A 100 6.71 1.22 -5.10
N THR A 101 6.82 1.92 -6.21
CA THR A 101 6.54 3.36 -6.30
C THR A 101 5.25 3.54 -7.07
N CYS A 102 4.26 4.13 -6.42
CA CYS A 102 2.98 4.49 -6.99
C CYS A 102 3.01 5.98 -7.34
N ASP A 103 2.75 6.32 -8.59
CA ASP A 103 2.84 7.69 -9.07
C ASP A 103 1.58 8.11 -9.82
N LEU A 104 1.24 9.38 -9.65
CA LEU A 104 0.24 10.08 -10.42
C LEU A 104 0.92 11.29 -11.03
N LEU A 105 0.66 11.57 -12.29
CA LEU A 105 1.06 12.79 -12.96
C LEU A 105 -0.21 13.49 -13.39
N VAL A 106 -0.43 14.70 -12.89
CA VAL A 106 -1.57 15.53 -13.31
C VAL A 106 -1.17 16.29 -14.57
N ALA A 107 -2.13 16.50 -15.48
CA ALA A 107 -1.88 17.34 -16.64
C ALA A 107 -1.41 18.74 -16.23
N ALA A 108 -0.35 19.24 -16.89
CA ALA A 108 0.26 20.54 -16.55
C ALA A 108 -0.75 21.71 -16.58
N ALA A 109 -1.76 21.65 -17.44
CA ALA A 109 -2.82 22.66 -17.52
C ALA A 109 -3.66 22.80 -16.25
N LYS A 110 -3.55 21.87 -15.30
CA LYS A 110 -4.24 21.91 -14.00
C LYS A 110 -3.43 22.60 -12.91
N ASN A 111 -2.17 22.96 -13.18
CA ASN A 111 -1.27 23.60 -12.21
C ASN A 111 -1.25 22.83 -10.87
N ALA A 112 -1.17 21.49 -10.95
CA ALA A 112 -1.28 20.61 -9.81
C ALA A 112 -0.05 19.69 -9.75
N HIS A 113 0.40 19.45 -8.54
CA HIS A 113 1.56 18.62 -8.22
C HIS A 113 1.17 17.56 -7.20
N VAL A 114 1.76 16.38 -7.37
CA VAL A 114 1.64 15.25 -6.46
C VAL A 114 2.99 14.55 -6.39
N ALA A 115 3.37 14.12 -5.19
CA ALA A 115 4.58 13.35 -5.01
C ALA A 115 4.28 11.84 -5.12
N PRO A 116 5.21 11.04 -5.65
CA PRO A 116 5.06 9.59 -5.66
C PRO A 116 4.95 9.05 -4.24
N VAL A 117 4.11 8.02 -4.08
CA VAL A 117 3.96 7.29 -2.83
C VAL A 117 4.73 6.00 -2.92
N ILE A 118 5.63 5.83 -1.97
CA ILE A 118 6.41 4.61 -1.83
C ILE A 118 5.67 3.65 -0.89
N VAL A 119 5.57 2.40 -1.34
CA VAL A 119 4.93 1.32 -0.61
C VAL A 119 5.89 0.18 -0.43
N ASP A 120 6.15 -0.17 0.82
CA ASP A 120 7.01 -1.28 1.19
C ASP A 120 6.20 -2.59 1.20
N ILE A 121 6.78 -3.62 0.60
CA ILE A 121 6.22 -4.96 0.48
C ILE A 121 6.95 -5.87 1.47
N THR A 122 6.19 -6.55 2.33
CA THR A 122 6.75 -7.48 3.32
C THR A 122 6.25 -8.89 3.09
N ASP A 123 7.13 -9.87 3.14
CA ASP A 123 6.71 -11.28 3.10
C ASP A 123 5.94 -11.70 4.36
N VAL A 124 6.19 -11.00 5.46
CA VAL A 124 5.55 -11.26 6.75
C VAL A 124 4.32 -10.37 6.90
N ASN A 125 3.20 -10.97 7.32
CA ASN A 125 2.01 -10.21 7.67
C ASN A 125 2.14 -9.54 9.05
N LEU A 126 2.46 -8.25 9.05
CA LEU A 126 2.59 -7.42 10.27
C LEU A 126 1.26 -7.15 11.00
N ARG A 127 0.13 -7.52 10.39
CA ARG A 127 -1.21 -7.39 10.98
C ARG A 127 -1.79 -8.74 11.42
N ASP A 128 -1.01 -9.81 11.32
CA ASP A 128 -1.37 -11.12 11.86
C ASP A 128 -1.50 -11.05 13.39
N ALA A 129 -2.68 -11.40 13.90
CA ALA A 129 -3.02 -11.28 15.32
C ALA A 129 -2.44 -12.41 16.19
N VAL A 130 -1.71 -13.37 15.61
CA VAL A 130 -1.31 -14.61 16.29
C VAL A 130 0.19 -14.62 16.57
N ARG A 131 1.02 -14.52 15.53
CA ARG A 131 2.50 -14.66 15.62
C ARG A 131 3.22 -13.62 14.78
N ALA A 132 2.59 -12.47 14.52
CA ALA A 132 3.12 -11.44 13.63
C ALA A 132 3.57 -12.02 12.27
N GLY A 133 2.86 -13.03 11.76
CA GLY A 133 3.15 -13.68 10.48
C GLY A 133 4.25 -14.73 10.48
N LEU A 134 4.87 -15.05 11.63
CA LEU A 134 5.85 -16.14 11.77
C LEU A 134 5.14 -17.50 11.88
N THR A 135 4.60 -17.97 10.76
CA THR A 135 3.81 -19.21 10.67
C THR A 135 4.58 -20.46 11.14
N ALA A 136 5.91 -20.43 11.09
CA ALA A 136 6.80 -21.49 11.55
C ALA A 136 6.92 -21.61 13.08
N LEU A 137 6.62 -20.57 13.85
CA LEU A 137 6.62 -20.65 15.31
C LEU A 137 5.32 -21.29 15.80
N PRO A 138 5.27 -22.13 16.83
CA PRO A 138 3.99 -22.68 17.31
C PRO A 138 3.00 -21.64 17.86
N ASN A 139 1.70 -21.85 17.62
CA ASN A 139 0.61 -21.08 18.24
C ASN A 139 0.07 -21.82 19.47
N ALA A 140 0.98 -22.18 20.36
CA ALA A 140 0.65 -22.86 21.60
C ALA A 140 1.55 -22.28 22.69
N ALA A 141 1.03 -22.23 23.91
CA ALA A 141 1.84 -21.91 25.07
C ALA A 141 3.04 -22.87 25.14
N ALA A 142 4.17 -22.39 25.63
CA ALA A 142 5.32 -23.24 25.84
C ALA A 142 4.94 -24.44 26.74
N ASP A 143 5.45 -25.64 26.43
CA ASP A 143 5.07 -26.95 27.03
C ASP A 143 3.60 -27.39 26.94
N ALA A 144 2.72 -26.64 26.28
CA ALA A 144 1.43 -27.17 25.86
C ALA A 144 1.62 -28.16 24.69
N ALA A 145 0.61 -28.98 24.41
CA ALA A 145 0.61 -29.84 23.23
C ALA A 145 0.85 -28.99 21.96
N GLY A 146 1.94 -29.27 21.25
CA GLY A 146 2.35 -28.52 20.06
C GLY A 146 3.14 -27.23 20.32
N GLY A 147 3.44 -26.86 21.58
CA GLY A 147 4.25 -25.70 21.95
C GLY A 147 5.76 -25.92 21.87
N LEU A 148 6.54 -24.83 21.96
CA LEU A 148 8.00 -24.91 22.08
C LEU A 148 8.39 -25.55 23.42
N GLN A 149 9.34 -26.49 23.39
CA GLN A 149 9.88 -27.13 24.58
C GLN A 149 10.93 -26.23 25.24
N TYR A 150 10.84 -26.01 26.55
CA TYR A 150 11.94 -25.46 27.35
C TYR A 150 12.63 -26.58 28.12
N ARG A 151 13.48 -27.39 27.48
CA ARG A 151 14.22 -28.43 28.23
C ARG A 151 15.20 -27.76 29.20
N MET A 152 14.91 -27.78 30.50
CA MET A 152 15.98 -27.84 31.50
C MET A 152 16.54 -29.26 31.41
N LEU A 153 17.74 -29.38 30.83
CA LEU A 153 18.45 -30.63 30.67
C LEU A 153 18.87 -31.16 32.05
N VAL A 154 17.99 -31.88 32.75
CA VAL A 154 18.38 -32.65 33.94
C VAL A 154 19.04 -33.93 33.45
N VAL A 155 20.34 -33.86 33.16
CA VAL A 155 21.20 -35.05 33.09
C VAL A 155 21.41 -35.51 34.53
N LEU A 156 20.48 -36.31 35.05
CA LEU A 156 20.71 -37.04 36.29
C LEU A 156 21.48 -38.31 35.95
N ILE A 157 22.81 -38.19 35.91
CA ILE A 157 23.72 -39.32 36.06
C ILE A 157 23.55 -39.84 37.50
N LEU A 158 22.77 -40.90 37.68
CA LEU A 158 23.03 -41.92 38.70
C LEU A 158 23.39 -43.17 37.90
N MET A 159 24.65 -43.40 37.53
CA MET A 159 25.67 -44.04 38.37
C MET A 159 25.07 -45.05 39.35
N LEU A 160 25.15 -46.32 38.91
CA LEU A 160 25.60 -47.47 39.68
C LEU A 160 25.44 -47.35 41.20
N PHE A 161 24.38 -47.96 41.74
CA PHE A 161 24.46 -48.84 42.90
C PHE A 161 23.44 -49.96 42.72
#